data_AF-A0A367IYF3-F1
#
_entry.id   AF-A0A367IYF3-F1
#
_cell.length_a   1.000
_cell.length_b   1.000
_cell.length_c   1.000
_cell.angle_alpha   90.00
_cell.angle_beta   90.00
_cell.angle_gamma   90.00
#
_symmetry.space_group_name_H-M   'P 1'
#
loop_
_entity.id
_entity.type
_entity.pdbx_description
1 polymer ?
#
loop_
_entity_poly.entity_id
_entity_poly.type
_entity_poly.pdbx_seq_one_letter_code
_entity_poly.pdbx_strand_id
1 'polypeptide(L)'
;MPNIQIIIDEFIKLKQEYQVDDPFIDPASSSTEEDKTLITSLDIKKAQARAALQAQENSLPVQEKECRILKKGHKPELNIPNMTFVDKMNTEVTHIVLPADKHNIVDRSLTYYLGILYGCFIVNEQWLENCIKRGHIIPESRYEISGDREMGRTGAPEKARKNKEAKV
;
A
#
# COMPACT_ATOMS: atom_id res chain seq x y z
N MET A 1 -0.66 -40.75 0.32
CA MET A 1 -1.59 -39.65 0.68
C MET A 1 -1.15 -39.13 2.04
N PRO A 2 -0.63 -37.90 2.15
CA PRO A 2 -0.25 -37.34 3.44
C PRO A 2 -1.47 -37.28 4.34
N ASN A 3 -1.36 -37.88 5.54
CA ASN A 3 -2.47 -38.00 6.48
C ASN A 3 -2.81 -36.60 7.00
N ILE A 4 -4.02 -36.12 6.73
CA ILE A 4 -4.50 -34.80 7.15
C ILE A 4 -4.36 -34.59 8.68
N GLN A 5 -4.34 -35.69 9.44
CA GLN A 5 -4.07 -35.71 10.87
C GLN A 5 -2.68 -35.15 11.21
N ILE A 6 -1.65 -35.42 10.39
CA ILE A 6 -0.29 -34.93 10.62
C ILE A 6 -0.23 -33.40 10.52
N ILE A 7 -0.96 -32.82 9.56
CA ILE A 7 -1.01 -31.36 9.38
C ILE A 7 -1.75 -30.69 10.55
N ILE A 8 -2.84 -31.31 11.03
CA ILE A 8 -3.59 -30.83 12.20
C ILE A 8 -2.72 -30.92 13.46
N ASP A 9 -2.00 -32.02 13.64
CA ASP A 9 -1.11 -32.23 14.79
C ASP A 9 0.07 -31.24 14.77
N GLU A 10 0.67 -30.97 13.60
CA GLU A 10 1.69 -29.93 13.46
C GLU A 10 1.14 -28.54 13.74
N PHE A 11 -0.08 -28.22 13.29
CA PHE A 11 -0.71 -26.93 13.54
C PHE A 11 -1.03 -26.73 15.03
N ILE A 12 -1.50 -27.77 15.72
CA ILE A 12 -1.75 -27.74 17.18
C ILE A 12 -0.42 -27.56 17.94
N LYS A 13 0.63 -28.25 17.51
CA LYS A 13 1.97 -28.14 18.11
C LYS A 13 2.54 -26.73 17.92
N LEU A 14 2.41 -26.14 16.73
CA LEU A 14 2.80 -24.75 16.47
C LEU A 14 2.00 -23.76 17.34
N LYS A 15 0.69 -24.00 17.53
CA LYS A 15 -0.19 -23.20 18.40
C LYS A 15 0.18 -23.28 19.88
N GLN A 16 0.78 -24.38 20.33
CA GLN A 16 1.30 -24.51 21.69
C GLN A 16 2.69 -23.85 21.81
N GLU A 17 3.54 -23.99 20.81
CA GLU A 17 4.88 -23.40 20.77
C GLU A 17 4.86 -21.87 20.65
N TYR A 18 3.84 -21.31 19.97
CA TYR A 18 3.62 -19.86 19.83
C TYR A 18 2.60 -19.26 20.81
N GLN A 19 2.10 -20.02 21.77
CA GLN A 19 1.48 -19.43 22.95
C GLN A 19 2.59 -18.84 23.79
N VAL A 20 2.83 -17.54 23.58
CA VAL A 20 3.67 -16.72 24.44
C VAL A 20 3.12 -16.86 25.85
N ASP A 21 3.92 -17.42 26.77
CA ASP A 21 3.70 -17.24 28.20
C ASP A 21 3.76 -15.73 28.46
N ASP A 22 2.59 -15.09 28.54
CA ASP A 22 2.46 -13.74 29.04
C ASP A 22 2.81 -13.79 30.53
N PRO A 23 3.94 -13.21 30.99
CA PRO A 23 4.43 -13.43 32.35
C PRO A 23 3.66 -12.60 33.38
N PHE A 24 2.36 -12.34 33.18
CA PHE A 24 1.54 -11.68 34.18
C PHE A 24 0.04 -11.99 34.03
N ILE A 25 -0.38 -13.18 34.46
CA ILE A 25 -1.74 -13.37 34.97
C ILE A 25 -1.64 -14.11 36.30
N ASP A 26 -1.45 -13.34 37.38
CA ASP A 26 -1.83 -13.80 38.72
C ASP A 26 -3.36 -13.82 38.82
N PRO A 27 -4.01 -14.93 39.21
CA PRO A 27 -5.46 -14.98 39.41
C PRO A 27 -5.91 -14.29 40.72
N ALA A 28 -5.08 -13.42 41.30
CA ALA A 28 -5.42 -12.61 42.47
C ALA A 28 -4.58 -11.32 42.53
N SER A 29 -4.78 -10.36 41.62
CA SER A 29 -4.20 -9.01 41.79
C SER A 29 -5.25 -8.02 42.28
N SER A 30 -5.33 -7.91 43.61
CA SER A 30 -5.74 -6.67 44.27
C SER A 30 -4.70 -5.60 43.90
N SER A 31 -4.88 -4.92 42.76
CA SER A 31 -4.02 -3.81 42.36
C SER A 31 -4.29 -2.59 43.23
N THR A 32 -3.29 -2.20 44.01
CA THR A 32 -3.27 -0.91 44.71
C THR A 32 -3.28 0.23 43.69
N GLU A 33 -3.94 1.34 44.04
CA GLU A 33 -4.19 2.50 43.16
C GLU A 33 -2.93 3.05 42.45
N GLU A 34 -1.74 2.87 43.03
CA GLU A 34 -0.47 3.35 42.47
C GLU A 34 -0.10 2.68 41.13
N ASP A 35 -0.34 1.37 40.96
CA ASP A 35 0.03 0.64 39.73
C ASP A 35 -0.84 1.03 38.53
N LYS A 36 -2.13 1.32 38.76
CA LYS A 36 -3.05 1.79 37.71
C LYS A 36 -2.66 3.16 37.19
N THR A 37 -2.16 4.04 38.07
CA THR A 37 -1.69 5.37 37.68
C THR A 37 -0.42 5.31 36.84
N LEU A 38 0.51 4.40 37.16
CA LEU A 38 1.74 4.17 36.40
C LEU A 38 1.46 3.63 34.99
N ILE A 39 0.60 2.61 34.86
CA ILE A 39 0.21 2.04 33.55
C ILE A 39 -0.47 3.11 32.68
N THR A 40 -1.41 3.86 33.27
CA THR A 40 -2.10 4.96 32.58
C THR A 40 -1.10 6.03 32.10
N SER A 41 -0.10 6.37 32.91
CA SER A 41 0.92 7.35 32.55
C SER A 41 1.83 6.91 31.39
N LEU A 42 2.12 5.61 31.30
CA LEU A 42 2.92 5.02 30.22
C LEU A 42 2.17 5.03 28.88
N ASP A 43 0.87 4.72 28.89
CA ASP A 43 0.04 4.73 27.69
C ASP A 43 -0.19 6.16 27.17
N ILE A 44 -0.37 7.12 28.07
CA ILE A 44 -0.44 8.56 27.72
C ILE A 44 0.88 9.01 27.08
N LYS A 45 2.03 8.66 27.65
CA LYS A 45 3.35 9.00 27.07
C LYS A 45 3.55 8.37 25.69
N LYS A 46 3.13 7.11 25.48
CA LYS A 46 3.18 6.44 24.17
C LYS A 46 2.25 7.11 23.14
N ALA A 47 1.04 7.48 23.55
CA ALA A 47 0.10 8.19 22.69
C ALA A 47 0.61 9.59 22.31
N GLN A 48 1.18 10.32 23.27
CA GLN A 48 1.81 11.62 23.04
C GLN A 48 3.04 11.51 22.15
N ALA A 49 3.88 10.48 22.33
CA ALA A 49 5.04 10.24 21.46
C ALA A 49 4.62 9.92 20.02
N ARG A 50 3.56 9.13 19.82
CA ARG A 50 2.99 8.88 18.48
C ARG A 50 2.40 10.15 17.87
N ALA A 51 1.65 10.94 18.63
CA ALA A 51 1.08 12.19 18.19
C ALA A 51 2.17 13.23 17.84
N ALA A 52 3.25 13.29 18.62
CA ALA A 52 4.41 14.14 18.36
C ALA A 52 5.18 13.69 17.11
N LEU A 53 5.38 12.39 16.93
CA LEU A 53 5.99 11.82 15.72
C LEU A 53 5.16 12.14 14.47
N GLN A 54 3.84 12.01 14.55
CA GLN A 54 2.93 12.29 13.45
C GLN A 54 2.79 13.79 13.17
N ALA A 55 2.85 14.64 14.20
CA ALA A 55 2.93 16.09 14.03
C ALA A 55 4.27 16.54 13.41
N GLN A 56 5.36 15.85 13.75
CA GLN A 56 6.69 16.09 13.16
C GLN A 56 6.76 15.60 11.71
N GLU A 57 6.17 14.44 11.37
CA GLU A 57 6.01 13.96 9.99
C GLU A 57 5.19 14.93 9.13
N ASN A 58 4.13 15.52 9.69
CA ASN A 58 3.33 16.55 9.03
C ASN A 58 4.06 17.91 8.84
N SER A 59 5.22 18.10 9.46
CA SER A 59 6.00 19.35 9.41
C SER A 59 7.21 19.31 8.48
N LEU A 60 7.56 18.13 7.96
CA LEU A 60 8.58 18.00 6.93
C LEU A 60 8.04 18.60 5.62
N PRO A 61 8.86 19.33 4.83
CA PRO A 61 8.47 19.71 3.49
C PRO A 61 8.18 18.43 2.70
N VAL A 62 6.91 18.20 2.38
CA VAL A 62 6.51 17.11 1.48
C VAL A 62 7.26 17.35 0.19
N GLN A 63 8.27 16.53 -0.10
CA GLN A 63 8.85 16.50 -1.43
C GLN A 63 7.71 16.16 -2.38
N GLU A 64 7.29 17.15 -3.18
CA GLU A 64 6.19 16.96 -4.10
C GLU A 64 6.58 15.85 -5.07
N LYS A 65 5.81 14.76 -5.05
CA LYS A 65 6.09 13.55 -5.82
C LYS A 65 5.99 13.84 -7.32
N GLU A 66 7.11 13.79 -8.04
CA GLU A 66 7.11 13.85 -9.50
C GLU A 66 6.41 12.65 -10.13
N CYS A 67 5.45 12.93 -11.01
CA CYS A 67 4.65 11.96 -11.74
C CYS A 67 5.03 11.96 -13.23
N ARG A 68 5.93 11.06 -13.60
CA ARG A 68 6.27 10.69 -14.99
C ARG A 68 5.31 9.64 -15.52
N ILE A 69 4.44 10.03 -16.46
CA ILE A 69 3.28 9.25 -16.90
C ILE A 69 3.49 8.66 -18.28
N LEU A 70 3.32 7.35 -18.38
CA LEU A 70 3.18 6.66 -19.65
C LEU A 70 1.69 6.41 -19.96
N LYS A 71 1.18 7.06 -21.01
CA LYS A 71 -0.16 6.81 -21.58
C LYS A 71 -0.03 6.58 -23.09
N LYS A 72 -0.60 5.49 -23.58
CA LYS A 72 -0.72 5.25 -25.03
C LYS A 72 -1.92 6.00 -25.61
N GLY A 73 -1.80 6.41 -26.87
CA GLY A 73 -2.86 7.12 -27.59
C GLY A 73 -2.90 8.62 -27.27
N HIS A 74 -4.11 9.19 -27.24
CA HIS A 74 -4.31 10.62 -26.98
C HIS A 74 -3.84 11.01 -25.57
N LYS A 75 -3.03 12.07 -25.52
CA LYS A 75 -2.52 12.71 -24.30
C LYS A 75 -3.23 14.08 -24.17
N PRO A 76 -4.09 14.28 -23.16
CA PRO A 76 -4.72 15.57 -22.94
C PRO A 76 -3.68 16.63 -22.53
N GLU A 77 -4.05 17.91 -22.62
CA GLU A 77 -3.21 18.97 -22.08
C GLU A 77 -3.07 18.84 -20.55
N LEU A 78 -1.85 18.99 -20.04
CA LEU A 78 -1.53 18.94 -18.61
C LEU A 78 -1.19 20.34 -18.11
N ASN A 79 -1.98 20.84 -17.16
CA ASN A 79 -1.65 22.04 -16.37
C ASN A 79 -1.61 21.67 -14.88
N ILE A 80 -0.80 20.67 -14.55
CA ILE A 80 -0.63 20.16 -13.18
C ILE A 80 0.87 20.16 -12.86
N PRO A 81 1.31 20.87 -11.81
CA PRO A 81 2.70 20.83 -11.35
C PRO A 81 3.16 19.40 -11.08
N ASN A 82 4.44 19.12 -11.38
CA ASN A 82 5.07 17.82 -11.14
C ASN A 82 4.44 16.64 -11.90
N MET A 83 3.67 16.89 -12.96
CA MET A 83 3.04 15.85 -13.78
C MET A 83 3.46 16.01 -15.24
N THR A 84 4.15 15.02 -15.80
CA THR A 84 4.66 15.08 -17.17
C THR A 84 4.43 13.77 -17.91
N PHE A 85 4.14 13.85 -19.20
CA PHE A 85 4.07 12.67 -20.04
C PHE A 85 5.45 12.24 -20.52
N VAL A 86 5.64 10.93 -20.59
CA VAL A 86 6.73 10.30 -21.31
C VAL A 86 6.19 9.58 -22.55
N ASP A 87 7.01 9.45 -23.60
CA ASP A 87 6.61 8.78 -24.84
C ASP A 87 6.88 7.28 -24.81
N LYS A 88 7.90 6.85 -24.07
CA LYS A 88 8.37 5.47 -24.03
C LYS A 88 8.61 5.04 -22.59
N MET A 89 8.48 3.74 -22.35
CA MET A 89 8.82 3.16 -21.06
C MET A 89 10.33 3.34 -20.80
N ASN A 90 10.67 3.85 -19.63
CA ASN A 90 12.03 4.00 -19.13
C ASN A 90 12.02 3.90 -17.58
N THR A 91 13.18 4.04 -16.95
CA THR A 91 13.34 3.92 -15.50
C THR A 91 12.74 5.09 -14.71
N GLU A 92 12.44 6.21 -15.35
CA GLU A 92 11.83 7.38 -14.72
C GLU A 92 10.31 7.25 -14.63
N VAL A 93 9.69 6.33 -15.38
CA VAL A 93 8.24 6.14 -15.37
C VAL A 93 7.77 5.72 -13.97
N THR A 94 6.90 6.55 -13.40
CA THR A 94 6.29 6.34 -12.08
C THR A 94 4.86 5.84 -12.20
N HIS A 95 4.16 6.26 -13.26
CA HIS A 95 2.74 5.96 -13.47
C HIS A 95 2.49 5.47 -14.89
N ILE A 96 1.61 4.46 -15.02
CA ILE A 96 1.11 3.96 -16.29
C ILE A 96 -0.40 4.07 -16.27
N VAL A 97 -0.96 4.77 -17.27
CA VAL A 97 -2.40 4.92 -17.43
C VAL A 97 -2.88 3.94 -18.50
N LEU A 98 -3.77 3.03 -18.12
CA LEU A 98 -4.35 2.02 -19.02
C LEU A 98 -5.89 2.11 -19.05
N PRO A 99 -6.51 1.80 -20.20
CA PRO A 99 -7.97 1.62 -20.25
C PRO A 99 -8.33 0.36 -19.46
N ALA A 100 -9.27 0.52 -18.52
CA ALA A 100 -9.75 -0.57 -17.67
C ALA A 100 -11.27 -0.74 -17.85
N ASP A 101 -11.75 -1.96 -17.60
CA ASP A 101 -13.18 -2.22 -17.63
C ASP A 101 -13.90 -1.76 -16.34
N LYS A 102 -15.20 -2.01 -16.26
CA LYS A 102 -16.03 -1.70 -15.08
C LYS A 102 -15.60 -2.40 -13.79
N HIS A 103 -14.78 -3.44 -13.89
CA HIS A 103 -14.24 -4.19 -12.76
C HIS A 103 -12.82 -3.78 -12.40
N ASN A 104 -12.28 -2.75 -13.07
CA ASN A 104 -10.94 -2.22 -12.90
C ASN A 104 -9.84 -3.26 -13.21
N ILE A 105 -10.10 -4.08 -14.21
CA ILE A 105 -9.13 -5.03 -14.80
C ILE A 105 -8.82 -4.61 -16.24
N VAL A 106 -7.66 -5.04 -16.73
CA VAL A 106 -7.15 -4.68 -18.07
C VAL A 106 -6.87 -5.90 -18.92
N ASP A 107 -6.76 -5.70 -20.23
CA ASP A 107 -6.15 -6.69 -21.11
C ASP A 107 -4.62 -6.66 -20.98
N ARG A 108 -3.99 -7.83 -21.06
CA ARG A 108 -2.54 -7.96 -20.92
C ARG A 108 -1.83 -7.25 -22.07
N SER A 109 -0.79 -6.53 -21.72
CA SER A 109 0.11 -5.90 -22.69
C SER A 109 1.53 -5.85 -22.14
N LEU A 110 2.52 -5.68 -23.02
CA LEU A 110 3.90 -5.48 -22.58
C LEU A 110 4.01 -4.32 -21.58
N THR A 111 3.27 -3.23 -21.81
CA THR A 111 3.26 -2.07 -20.92
C THR A 111 2.71 -2.40 -19.53
N TYR A 112 1.66 -3.22 -19.45
CA TYR A 112 1.12 -3.70 -18.17
C TYR A 112 2.16 -4.53 -17.39
N TYR A 113 2.81 -5.49 -18.06
CA TYR A 113 3.83 -6.33 -17.42
C TYR A 113 5.06 -5.54 -16.98
N LEU A 114 5.54 -4.60 -17.81
CA LEU A 114 6.64 -3.72 -17.43
C LEU A 114 6.25 -2.85 -16.22
N GLY A 115 5.02 -2.34 -16.16
CA GLY A 115 4.53 -1.60 -15.00
C GLY A 115 4.61 -2.41 -13.71
N ILE A 116 4.22 -3.69 -13.76
CA ILE A 116 4.33 -4.60 -12.61
C ILE A 116 5.81 -4.81 -12.27
N LEU A 117 6.64 -5.16 -13.26
CA LEU A 117 8.05 -5.46 -13.05
C LEU A 117 8.82 -4.30 -12.42
N TYR A 118 8.53 -3.07 -12.86
CA TYR A 118 9.16 -1.85 -12.34
C TYR A 118 8.47 -1.27 -11.11
N GLY A 119 7.40 -1.90 -10.60
CA GLY A 119 6.63 -1.42 -9.45
C GLY A 119 6.08 -0.01 -9.65
N CYS A 120 5.61 0.29 -10.86
CA CYS A 120 4.94 1.55 -11.16
C CYS A 120 3.51 1.54 -10.58
N PHE A 121 2.96 2.73 -10.34
CA PHE A 121 1.50 2.86 -10.18
C PHE A 121 0.84 2.60 -11.53
N ILE A 122 0.10 1.49 -11.65
CA ILE A 122 -0.72 1.22 -12.83
C ILE A 122 -2.14 1.64 -12.50
N VAL A 123 -2.65 2.67 -13.15
CA VAL A 123 -3.95 3.28 -12.84
C VAL A 123 -4.84 3.32 -14.07
N ASN A 124 -6.15 3.40 -13.85
CA ASN A 124 -7.12 3.58 -14.93
C ASN A 124 -7.19 5.05 -15.42
N GLU A 125 -7.86 5.28 -16.56
CA GLU A 125 -7.97 6.61 -17.18
C GLU A 125 -8.68 7.64 -16.29
N GLN A 126 -9.59 7.21 -15.42
CA GLN A 126 -10.31 8.10 -14.51
C GLN A 126 -9.39 8.80 -13.52
N TRP A 127 -8.25 8.21 -13.15
CA TRP A 127 -7.25 8.89 -12.32
C TRP A 127 -6.76 10.17 -12.99
N LEU A 128 -6.31 10.04 -14.24
CA LEU A 128 -5.77 11.15 -15.01
C LEU A 128 -6.84 12.22 -15.27
N GLU A 129 -8.05 11.81 -15.66
CA GLU A 129 -9.18 12.73 -15.85
C GLU A 129 -9.51 13.51 -14.58
N ASN A 130 -9.51 12.84 -13.42
CA ASN A 130 -9.81 13.50 -12.16
C ASN A 130 -8.66 14.38 -11.66
N CYS A 131 -7.39 14.03 -11.92
CA CYS A 131 -6.24 14.92 -11.71
C CYS A 131 -6.42 16.21 -12.51
N ILE A 132 -6.70 16.09 -13.81
CA ILE A 132 -6.91 17.24 -14.73
C ILE A 132 -8.06 18.11 -14.26
N LYS A 133 -9.20 17.51 -13.93
CA LYS A 133 -10.38 18.23 -13.45
C LYS A 133 -10.12 19.00 -12.15
N ARG A 134 -9.23 18.49 -11.28
CA ARG A 134 -8.93 19.08 -9.98
C ARG A 134 -7.71 20.00 -9.99
N GLY A 135 -6.92 20.00 -11.06
CA GLY A 135 -5.70 20.81 -11.20
C GLY A 135 -4.54 20.37 -10.29
N HIS A 136 -4.61 19.17 -9.69
CA HIS A 136 -3.55 18.61 -8.84
C HIS A 136 -3.56 17.08 -8.88
N ILE A 137 -2.42 16.48 -8.51
CA ILE A 137 -2.28 15.02 -8.39
C ILE A 137 -3.15 14.54 -7.21
N ILE A 138 -4.03 13.58 -7.46
CA ILE A 138 -4.87 12.94 -6.43
C ILE A 138 -4.33 11.55 -6.06
N PRO A 139 -4.70 11.02 -4.88
CA PRO A 139 -4.28 9.68 -4.47
C PRO A 139 -4.66 8.59 -5.48
N GLU A 140 -3.68 7.77 -5.83
CA GLU A 140 -3.72 6.77 -6.89
C GLU A 140 -4.51 5.51 -6.49
N SER A 141 -4.51 5.16 -5.20
CA SER A 141 -4.96 3.84 -4.70
C SER A 141 -6.38 3.45 -5.12
N ARG A 142 -7.29 4.43 -5.29
CA ARG A 142 -8.68 4.17 -5.73
C ARG A 142 -8.80 3.83 -7.22
N TYR A 143 -7.79 4.15 -7.99
CA TYR A 143 -7.74 3.96 -9.44
C TYR A 143 -6.72 2.92 -9.87
N GLU A 144 -5.94 2.39 -8.93
CA GLU A 144 -4.91 1.39 -9.18
C GLU A 144 -5.55 0.10 -9.73
N ILE A 145 -5.04 -0.38 -10.86
CA ILE A 145 -5.54 -1.55 -11.57
C ILE A 145 -5.50 -2.77 -10.65
N SER A 146 -6.63 -3.45 -10.53
CA SER A 146 -6.79 -4.57 -9.60
C SER A 146 -6.26 -5.90 -10.14
N GLY A 147 -6.06 -6.00 -11.46
CA GLY A 147 -5.57 -7.20 -12.12
C GLY A 147 -5.83 -7.20 -13.62
N ASP A 148 -5.95 -8.39 -14.20
CA ASP A 148 -6.08 -8.58 -15.65
C ASP A 148 -7.24 -9.53 -16.00
N ARG A 149 -7.66 -9.54 -17.27
CA ARG A 149 -8.80 -10.37 -17.73
C ARG A 149 -8.58 -11.87 -17.58
N GLU A 150 -7.34 -12.35 -17.67
CA GLU A 150 -7.03 -13.78 -17.64
C GLU A 150 -6.95 -14.32 -16.20
N MET A 151 -6.36 -13.56 -15.28
CA MET A 151 -6.16 -13.99 -13.88
C MET A 151 -7.10 -13.32 -12.87
N GLY A 152 -7.92 -12.37 -13.31
CA GLY A 152 -8.81 -11.61 -12.46
C GLY A 152 -8.06 -10.65 -11.52
N ARG A 153 -8.69 -10.33 -10.38
CA ARG A 153 -8.23 -9.33 -9.41
C ARG A 153 -7.18 -9.90 -8.45
N THR A 154 -5.97 -10.09 -8.95
CA THR A 154 -4.85 -10.66 -8.16
C THR A 154 -4.16 -9.66 -7.23
N GLY A 155 -4.38 -8.36 -7.44
CA GLY A 155 -3.66 -7.28 -6.76
C GLY A 155 -2.17 -7.22 -7.15
N ALA A 156 -1.78 -7.83 -8.28
CA ALA A 156 -0.38 -7.89 -8.70
C ALA A 156 0.30 -6.52 -8.84
N PRO A 157 -0.33 -5.47 -9.44
CA PRO A 157 0.27 -4.14 -9.51
C PRO A 157 0.61 -3.55 -8.14
N GLU A 158 -0.35 -3.55 -7.21
CA GLU A 158 -0.18 -3.01 -5.86
C GLU A 158 0.92 -3.76 -5.09
N LYS A 159 0.90 -5.10 -5.15
CA LYS A 159 1.92 -5.94 -4.51
C LYS A 159 3.32 -5.62 -5.04
N ALA A 160 3.47 -5.49 -6.36
CA ALA A 160 4.76 -5.21 -6.96
C ALA A 160 5.30 -3.83 -6.59
N ARG A 161 4.44 -2.81 -6.57
CA ARG A 161 4.78 -1.46 -6.11
C ARG A 161 5.21 -1.45 -4.64
N LYS A 162 4.41 -2.05 -3.74
CA LYS A 162 4.77 -2.13 -2.31
C LYS A 162 6.08 -2.88 -2.09
N ASN A 163 6.34 -3.95 -2.86
CA ASN A 163 7.59 -4.68 -2.80
C ASN A 163 8.79 -3.84 -3.26
N LYS A 164 8.61 -2.91 -4.19
CA LYS A 164 9.65 -1.95 -4.58
C LYS A 164 9.92 -0.96 -3.46
N GLU A 165 8.88 -0.37 -2.89
CA GLU A 165 8.98 0.59 -1.78
C GLU A 165 9.64 -0.01 -0.54
N ALA A 166 9.36 -1.28 -0.22
CA ALA A 166 9.98 -1.98 0.91
C ALA A 166 11.47 -2.35 0.70
N LYS A 167 11.98 -2.24 -0.53
CA LYS A 167 13.38 -2.54 -0.88
C LYS A 167 14.26 -1.29 -1.01
N VAL A 168 13.67 -0.11 -0.94
CA VAL A 168 14.37 1.19 -0.96
C VAL A 168 14.63 1.62 0.48
#